data_AF-A0A0B1RW14-F1
#
_entry.id   AF-A0A0B1RW14-F1
#
_cell.length_a   1.000
_cell.length_b   1.000
_cell.length_c   1.000
_cell.angle_alpha   90.00
_cell.angle_beta   90.00
_cell.angle_gamma   90.00
#
_symmetry.space_group_name_H-M   'P 1'
#
loop_
_entity.id
_entity.type
_entity.pdbx_description
1 polymer ?
#
loop_
_entity_poly.entity_id
_entity_poly.type
_entity_poly.pdbx_seq_one_letter_code
_entity_poly.pdbx_strand_id
1 'polypeptide(L)' 'MCGPQGLSFLTPCELRLPHCGPVDGDGQWSFSLKAGEGGEWQQMDVQPQKAADSADKQFLSVMITHF' A
#
# COMPACT_ATOMS: atom_id res chain seq x y z
N MET A 1 11.88 -3.02 -1.60
CA MET A 1 12.43 -3.10 -0.24
C MET A 1 12.79 -1.69 0.17
N CYS A 2 12.13 -1.18 1.21
CA CYS A 2 12.35 0.13 1.81
C CYS A 2 12.98 -0.05 3.20
N GLY A 3 13.56 0.99 3.79
CA GLY A 3 14.27 0.87 5.07
C GLY A 3 14.64 2.23 5.65
N PRO A 4 15.35 2.28 6.80
CA PRO A 4 15.79 1.17 7.65
C PRO A 4 14.64 0.51 8.43
N GLN A 5 14.81 -0.77 8.75
CA GLN A 5 13.87 -1.52 9.59
C GLN A 5 14.02 -1.16 11.06
N GLY A 6 12.97 -1.42 11.85
CA GLY A 6 12.96 -1.21 13.30
C GLY A 6 12.82 0.25 13.75
N LEU A 7 12.57 1.18 12.81
CA LEU A 7 12.25 2.56 13.11
C LEU A 7 10.78 2.85 12.83
N SER A 8 10.19 3.71 13.67
CA SER A 8 8.84 4.23 13.46
C SER A 8 8.90 5.71 13.13
N PHE A 9 8.14 6.12 12.12
CA PHE A 9 7.91 7.52 11.81
C PHE A 9 7.02 8.16 12.87
N LEU A 10 7.37 9.36 13.30
CA LEU A 10 6.54 10.17 14.21
C LEU A 10 5.26 10.68 13.52
N THR A 11 5.29 10.76 12.19
CA THR A 11 4.15 11.13 11.35
C THR A 11 4.02 10.06 10.27
N PRO A 12 2.84 9.46 10.06
CA PRO A 12 2.65 8.47 9.02
C PRO A 12 3.07 9.02 7.65
N CYS A 13 3.79 8.20 6.87
CA CYS A 13 4.22 8.53 5.53
C CYS A 13 3.29 7.87 4.51
N GLU A 14 3.05 8.57 3.39
CA GLU A 14 2.35 7.97 2.26
C GLU A 14 3.32 7.07 1.48
N LEU A 15 2.96 5.80 1.34
CA LEU A 15 3.59 4.87 0.43
C LEU A 15 2.70 4.72 -0.82
N ARG A 16 3.21 5.21 -1.95
CA ARG A 16 2.55 5.13 -3.27
C ARG A 16 3.15 3.98 -4.07
N LEU A 17 2.32 2.99 -4.42
CA LEU A 17 2.73 1.80 -5.18
C LEU A 17 2.01 1.78 -6.53
N PRO A 18 2.71 1.78 -7.67
CA PRO A 18 2.05 1.64 -8.96
C PRO A 18 1.42 0.24 -9.10
N HIS A 19 0.26 0.16 -9.74
CA HIS A 19 -0.39 -1.10 -10.07
C HIS A 19 -0.99 -1.11 -11.48
N CYS A 20 -1.23 -2.31 -11.99
CA CYS A 20 -1.97 -2.56 -13.23
C CYS A 20 -3.31 -3.26 -13.00
N GLY A 21 -3.77 -3.35 -11.73
CA GLY A 21 -5.06 -3.92 -11.39
C GLY A 21 -6.25 -3.12 -11.96
N PRO A 22 -7.41 -3.77 -12.18
CA PRO A 22 -8.59 -3.12 -12.72
C PRO A 22 -9.11 -2.05 -11.74
N VAL A 23 -9.35 -0.84 -12.24
CA VAL A 23 -9.83 0.30 -11.45
C VAL A 23 -11.35 0.26 -11.26
N ASP A 24 -12.07 -0.33 -12.22
CA ASP A 24 -13.52 -0.17 -12.39
C ASP A 24 -14.22 -1.52 -12.61
N GLY A 25 -14.10 -2.46 -11.67
CA GLY A 25 -14.89 -3.71 -11.73
C GLY A 25 -15.83 -3.79 -10.55
N ASP A 26 -17.08 -3.33 -10.68
CA ASP A 26 -18.29 -3.57 -9.84
C ASP A 26 -18.13 -4.00 -8.35
N GLY A 27 -17.06 -3.58 -7.66
CA GLY A 27 -16.66 -4.11 -6.35
C GLY A 27 -16.09 -5.55 -6.35
N GLN A 28 -15.75 -6.13 -7.51
CA GLN A 28 -15.29 -7.53 -7.62
C GLN A 28 -13.80 -7.73 -7.27
N TRP A 29 -13.01 -6.66 -7.21
CA TRP A 29 -11.57 -6.73 -6.96
C TRP A 29 -11.15 -5.83 -5.81
N SER A 30 -10.22 -6.33 -4.98
CA SER A 30 -9.60 -5.59 -3.89
C SER A 30 -8.09 -5.80 -3.89
N PHE A 31 -7.36 -4.85 -3.30
CA PHE A 31 -5.93 -4.94 -3.09
C PHE A 31 -5.63 -5.41 -1.67
N SER A 32 -4.65 -6.29 -1.53
CA SER A 32 -4.11 -6.73 -0.23
C SER A 32 -2.61 -6.46 -0.22
N LEU A 33 -2.13 -5.79 0.83
CA LEU A 33 -0.72 -5.52 1.03
C LEU A 33 -0.13 -6.59 1.95
N LYS A 34 1.03 -7.12 1.57
CA LYS A 34 1.83 -8.03 2.41
C LYS A 34 3.22 -7.45 2.61
N ALA A 35 3.74 -7.59 3.82
CA ALA A 35 5.10 -7.19 4.20
C ALA A 35 5.79 -8.35 4.93
N GLY A 36 7.12 -8.41 4.89
CA GLY A 36 7.85 -9.58 5.33
C GLY A 36 9.36 -9.47 5.23
N GLU A 37 10.07 -10.28 6.01
CA GLU A 37 11.53 -10.44 5.99
C GLU A 37 11.88 -11.93 5.82
N GLY A 38 13.00 -12.23 5.16
CA GLY A 38 13.52 -13.61 5.10
C GLY A 38 12.64 -14.63 4.36
N GLY A 39 11.65 -14.18 3.59
CA GLY A 39 10.70 -15.03 2.85
C GLY A 39 9.36 -15.26 3.54
N GLU A 40 9.20 -14.81 4.79
CA GLU A 40 7.95 -14.88 5.53
C GLU A 40 7.09 -13.64 5.25
N TRP A 41 5.90 -13.83 4.67
CA TRP A 41 5.00 -12.73 4.30
C TRP A 41 3.77 -12.69 5.20
N GLN A 42 3.49 -11.54 5.80
CA GLN A 42 2.30 -11.30 6.60
C GLN A 42 1.39 -10.28 5.93
N GLN A 43 0.08 -10.52 5.99
CA GLN A 43 -0.90 -9.55 5.51
C GLN A 43 -0.92 -8.34 6.42
N MET A 44 -0.84 -7.15 5.84
CA MET A 44 -0.96 -5.89 6.54
C MET A 44 -2.43 -5.46 6.54
N ASP A 45 -2.94 -5.07 7.70
CA ASP A 45 -4.28 -4.49 7.82
C ASP A 45 -4.22 -2.99 7.50
N VAL A 46 -4.12 -2.68 6.21
CA VAL A 46 -4.11 -1.31 5.70
C VAL A 46 -5.28 -1.09 4.77
N GLN A 47 -6.00 0.02 4.97
CA GLN A 47 -7.07 0.45 4.07
C GLN A 47 -6.47 1.33 2.97
N PRO A 48 -6.53 0.90 1.70
CA PRO A 48 -6.12 1.75 0.59
C PRO A 48 -6.92 3.04 0.56
N GLN A 49 -6.25 4.17 0.38
CA GLN A 49 -6.95 5.42 0.13
C GLN A 49 -7.50 5.43 -1.30
N LYS A 50 -8.74 5.88 -1.45
CA LYS A 50 -9.39 5.99 -2.75
C LYS A 50 -8.70 7.10 -3.56
N ALA A 51 -8.27 6.77 -4.77
CA ALA A 51 -7.70 7.73 -5.72
C ALA A 51 -8.68 8.90 -5.97
N ALA A 52 -8.19 10.13 -5.83
CA ALA A 52 -8.99 11.33 -6.03
C ALA A 52 -9.02 11.80 -7.49
N ASP A 53 -7.97 11.49 -8.27
CA ASP A 53 -7.83 11.90 -9.67
C ASP A 53 -7.44 10.73 -10.59
N SER A 54 -7.59 10.95 -11.89
CA SER A 54 -7.27 10.01 -12.98
C SER A 54 -5.82 9.51 -12.96
N ALA A 55 -4.85 10.37 -12.61
CA ALA A 55 -3.45 9.95 -12.45
C ALA A 55 -3.24 9.07 -11.20
N ASP A 56 -4.02 9.29 -10.15
CA ASP A 56 -3.93 8.50 -8.90
C ASP A 56 -4.57 7.12 -9.03
N LYS A 57 -5.42 6.89 -10.04
CA LYS A 57 -6.00 5.56 -10.34
C LYS A 57 -4.96 4.49 -10.68
N GLN A 58 -3.73 4.89 -11.03
CA GLN A 58 -2.64 3.96 -11.35
C GLN A 58 -1.78 3.61 -10.12
N PHE A 59 -2.11 4.17 -8.96
CA PHE A 59 -1.35 4.01 -7.72
C PHE A 59 -2.25 3.56 -6.57
N LEU A 60 -1.70 2.70 -5.72
CA LEU A 60 -2.22 2.39 -4.41
C LEU A 60 -1.52 3.30 -3.41
N SER A 61 -2.29 4.10 -2.66
CA SER A 61 -1.76 4.90 -1.56
C SER A 61 -2.14 4.29 -0.22
N VAL A 62 -1.14 4.05 0.62
CA VAL A 62 -1.31 3.56 1.99
C VAL A 62 -0.47 4.41 2.96
N MET A 63 -1.03 4.67 4.14
CA MET A 63 -0.30 5.35 5.20
C MET A 63 0.46 4.32 6.03
N ILE A 64 1.78 4.48 6.12
CA ILE A 64 2.65 3.59 6.88
C ILE A 64 3.35 4.36 7.99
N THR A 65 3.66 3.67 9.08
CA THR A 65 4.43 4.23 10.21
C THR A 65 5.83 3.65 10.29
N HIS A 66 6.17 2.68 9.45
CA HIS A 66 7.47 2.01 9.38
C HIS A 66 7.61 1.32 8.02
N PHE A 67 8.82 0.87 7.71
CA PHE A 67 9.12 0.08 6.51
C PHE A 67 9.29 -1.40 6.84
#